data_AF-A0A8D8BU68-F1
#
_entry.id   AF-A0A8D8BU68-F1
#
_cell.length_a   1.000
_cell.length_b   1.000
_cell.length_c   1.000
_cell.angle_alpha   90.00
_cell.angle_beta   90.00
_cell.angle_gamma   90.00
#
_symmetry.space_group_name_H-M   'P 1'
#
loop_
_entity.id
_entity.type
_entity.pdbx_description
1 polymer ?
#
loop_
_entity_poly.entity_id
_entity_poly.type
_entity_poly.pdbx_seq_one_letter_code
_entity_poly.pdbx_strand_id
1 'polypeptide(L)'
;LIKLDLDRIRVLGLEVNAETIRYSICTSKLKLKQENVEVYGPSLIIIRPDPTKHSHALNAELQRLLSAIPNVVVAGLPQVSRAVIAVDDAHGPPTYKLCVEGYGLRDVMATYGVVGARTKSNNILEVYVTLGIEAARTTIMNEITDVMEGHGMSVDHRHIMLLASQMTSRGEVLGITRHGLAKMRESVFNLASFEKTADHLFDAAYYGQTDSIDGVSERIILGMPAAIGTGLFKLIHNHTETKLDEMVEPIFNTT
;
A
#
# COMPACT_ATOMS: atom_id res chain seq x y z
N LEU A 1 2.90 -42.44 -4.06
CA LEU A 1 1.50 -42.76 -3.73
C LEU A 1 1.05 -41.83 -2.63
N ILE A 2 -0.08 -41.14 -2.80
CA ILE A 2 -0.65 -40.26 -1.78
C ILE A 2 -1.96 -40.90 -1.33
N LYS A 3 -2.12 -41.13 -0.03
CA LYS A 3 -3.36 -41.58 0.58
C LYS A 3 -3.97 -40.42 1.34
N LEU A 4 -5.20 -40.07 0.98
CA LEU A 4 -5.97 -39.02 1.64
C LEU A 4 -6.74 -39.60 2.83
N ASP A 5 -6.73 -38.88 3.94
CA ASP A 5 -7.56 -39.18 5.11
C ASP A 5 -8.91 -38.45 4.96
N LEU A 6 -9.93 -39.21 4.55
CA LEU A 6 -11.26 -38.67 4.28
C LEU A 6 -11.99 -38.25 5.57
N ASP A 7 -11.65 -38.84 6.72
CA ASP A 7 -12.32 -38.53 7.98
C ASP A 7 -11.88 -37.14 8.47
N ARG A 8 -10.59 -36.80 8.34
CA ARG A 8 -10.10 -35.44 8.64
C ARG A 8 -10.72 -34.37 7.75
N ILE A 9 -10.87 -34.65 6.46
CA ILE A 9 -11.49 -33.72 5.50
C ILE A 9 -12.93 -33.42 5.92
N ARG A 10 -13.68 -34.44 6.35
CA ARG A 10 -15.06 -34.30 6.84
C ARG A 10 -15.15 -33.53 8.15
N VAL A 11 -14.27 -33.81 9.12
CA VAL A 11 -14.26 -33.11 10.41
C VAL A 11 -13.95 -31.61 10.24
N LEU A 12 -13.05 -31.27 9.32
CA LEU A 12 -12.70 -29.88 9.01
C LEU A 12 -13.70 -29.18 8.10
N GLY A 13 -14.69 -29.90 7.56
CA GLY A 13 -15.71 -29.33 6.66
C GLY A 13 -15.14 -28.80 5.33
N LEU A 14 -14.05 -29.38 4.83
CA LEU A 14 -13.42 -28.92 3.60
C LEU A 14 -14.16 -29.45 2.36
N GLU A 15 -14.49 -28.57 1.42
CA GLU A 15 -15.13 -28.91 0.14
C GLU A 15 -14.12 -29.44 -0.90
N VAL A 16 -13.29 -30.40 -0.51
CA VAL A 16 -12.23 -30.97 -1.37
C VAL A 16 -12.47 -32.45 -1.65
N ASN A 17 -12.27 -32.84 -2.91
CA ASN A 17 -12.27 -34.24 -3.33
C ASN A 17 -10.93 -34.60 -4.01
N ALA A 18 -10.69 -35.89 -4.26
CA ALA A 18 -9.44 -36.34 -4.87
C ALA A 18 -9.18 -35.71 -6.26
N GLU A 19 -10.25 -35.35 -6.97
CA GLU A 19 -10.15 -34.68 -8.27
C GLU A 19 -9.78 -33.19 -8.17
N THR A 20 -10.35 -32.46 -7.23
CA THR A 20 -9.98 -31.09 -6.90
C THR A 20 -8.51 -31.04 -6.48
N ILE A 21 -8.05 -32.01 -5.68
CA ILE A 21 -6.64 -32.12 -5.29
C ILE A 21 -5.75 -32.42 -6.50
N ARG A 22 -6.17 -33.31 -7.42
CA ARG A 22 -5.45 -33.52 -8.69
C ARG A 22 -5.33 -32.22 -9.47
N TYR A 23 -6.43 -31.47 -9.60
CA TYR A 23 -6.44 -30.19 -10.30
C TYR A 23 -5.47 -29.18 -9.67
N SER A 24 -5.47 -29.05 -8.34
CA SER A 24 -4.56 -28.16 -7.60
C SER A 24 -3.09 -28.57 -7.79
N ILE A 25 -2.78 -29.87 -7.80
CA ILE A 25 -1.41 -30.38 -8.04
C ILE A 25 -0.95 -30.07 -9.47
N CYS A 26 -1.80 -30.28 -10.48
CA CYS A 26 -1.48 -29.98 -11.88
C CYS A 26 -1.28 -28.48 -12.14
N THR A 27 -2.06 -27.63 -11.48
CA THR A 27 -2.01 -26.16 -11.63
C THR A 27 -0.88 -25.53 -10.81
N SER A 28 -0.32 -26.28 -9.86
CA SER A 28 0.78 -25.82 -9.01
C SER A 28 2.06 -25.51 -9.80
N LYS A 29 3.02 -24.86 -9.13
CA LYS A 29 4.35 -24.51 -9.69
C LYS A 29 5.18 -25.74 -10.13
N LEU A 30 4.72 -26.96 -9.86
CA LEU A 30 5.40 -28.21 -10.21
C LEU A 30 5.29 -28.57 -11.70
N LYS A 31 4.42 -27.90 -12.48
CA LYS A 31 4.27 -28.09 -13.95
C LYS A 31 4.16 -29.57 -14.35
N LEU A 32 3.46 -30.37 -13.54
CA LEU A 32 3.16 -31.76 -13.86
C LEU A 32 2.06 -31.80 -14.92
N LYS A 33 2.23 -32.66 -15.92
CA LYS A 33 1.17 -32.88 -16.92
C LYS A 33 0.04 -33.68 -16.30
N GLN A 34 -1.19 -33.49 -16.81
CA GLN A 34 -2.38 -34.20 -16.31
C GLN A 34 -2.28 -35.73 -16.49
N GLU A 35 -1.56 -36.20 -17.51
CA GLU A 35 -1.29 -37.62 -17.77
C GLU A 35 -0.46 -38.31 -16.66
N ASN A 36 0.28 -37.52 -15.90
CA ASN A 36 1.18 -38.01 -14.86
C ASN A 36 0.52 -38.12 -13.48
N VAL A 37 -0.72 -37.63 -13.32
CA VAL A 37 -1.44 -37.65 -12.05
C VAL A 37 -2.76 -38.40 -12.22
N GLU A 38 -2.79 -39.64 -11.73
CA GLU A 38 -3.94 -40.52 -11.80
C GLU A 38 -4.62 -40.62 -10.43
N VAL A 39 -5.94 -40.53 -10.42
CA VAL A 39 -6.76 -40.71 -9.21
C VAL A 39 -7.32 -42.12 -9.24
N TYR A 40 -7.04 -42.89 -8.18
CA TYR A 40 -7.53 -44.24 -8.00
C TYR A 40 -8.57 -44.25 -6.87
N GLY A 41 -9.85 -44.19 -7.24
CA GLY A 41 -10.95 -44.14 -6.27
C GLY A 41 -10.98 -42.84 -5.44
N PRO A 42 -11.70 -42.83 -4.31
CA PRO A 42 -11.97 -41.58 -3.58
C PRO A 42 -10.79 -41.08 -2.73
N SER A 43 -9.79 -41.92 -2.44
CA SER A 43 -8.76 -41.62 -1.42
C SER A 43 -7.31 -41.81 -1.88
N LEU A 44 -7.05 -42.29 -3.11
CA LEU A 44 -5.69 -42.57 -3.57
C LEU A 44 -5.35 -41.75 -4.81
N ILE A 45 -4.18 -41.11 -4.79
CA ILE A 45 -3.61 -40.38 -5.91
C ILE A 45 -2.22 -40.93 -6.21
N ILE A 46 -1.98 -41.28 -7.47
CA ILE A 46 -0.71 -41.77 -7.99
C ILE A 46 -0.10 -40.68 -8.88
N ILE A 47 1.10 -40.24 -8.53
CA ILE A 47 1.90 -39.33 -9.35
C ILE A 47 3.03 -40.14 -9.94
N ARG A 48 3.11 -40.17 -11.27
CA ARG A 48 4.19 -40.80 -12.02
C ARG A 48 5.07 -39.73 -12.65
N PRO A 49 6.38 -39.65 -12.32
CA PRO A 49 7.27 -38.73 -13.01
C PRO A 49 7.42 -39.14 -14.49
N ASP A 50 7.59 -38.15 -15.38
CA ASP A 50 7.80 -38.39 -16.81
C ASP A 50 9.18 -39.06 -17.03
N PRO A 51 9.23 -40.32 -17.51
CA PRO A 51 10.48 -41.06 -17.64
C PRO A 51 11.39 -40.49 -18.73
N THR A 52 10.84 -39.74 -19.70
CA THR A 52 11.58 -39.26 -20.88
C THR A 52 12.51 -38.09 -20.56
N LYS A 53 12.14 -37.23 -19.61
CA LYS A 53 12.91 -36.01 -19.28
C LYS A 53 14.02 -36.21 -18.25
N HIS A 54 13.96 -37.27 -17.44
CA HIS A 54 14.81 -37.43 -16.25
C HIS A 54 15.45 -38.83 -16.15
N SER A 55 15.71 -39.49 -17.27
CA SER A 55 16.17 -40.90 -17.31
C SER A 55 17.42 -41.18 -16.44
N HIS A 56 18.37 -40.24 -16.34
CA HIS A 56 19.57 -40.36 -15.49
C HIS A 56 19.41 -39.86 -14.04
N ALA A 57 18.29 -39.20 -13.70
CA ALA A 57 18.10 -38.54 -12.40
C ALA A 57 16.70 -38.78 -11.78
N LEU A 58 16.04 -39.89 -12.15
CA LEU A 58 14.67 -40.20 -11.71
C LEU A 58 14.51 -40.20 -10.19
N ASN A 59 15.48 -40.75 -9.47
CA ASN A 59 15.48 -40.79 -8.01
C ASN A 59 15.57 -39.38 -7.38
N ALA A 60 16.37 -38.48 -7.97
CA ALA A 60 16.48 -37.11 -7.49
C ALA A 60 15.18 -36.34 -7.72
N GLU A 61 14.54 -36.54 -8.87
CA GLU A 61 13.24 -35.92 -9.18
C GLU A 61 12.12 -36.46 -8.28
N LEU A 62 12.12 -37.76 -7.97
CA LEU A 62 11.19 -38.35 -7.00
C LEU A 62 11.37 -37.74 -5.59
N GLN A 63 12.61 -37.54 -5.14
CA GLN A 63 12.89 -36.87 -3.86
C GLN A 63 12.47 -35.40 -3.86
N ARG A 64 12.66 -34.70 -4.98
CA ARG A 64 12.17 -33.33 -5.17
C ARG A 64 10.65 -33.26 -5.12
N LEU A 65 9.95 -34.18 -5.79
CA LEU A 65 8.49 -34.23 -5.76
C LEU A 65 7.99 -34.60 -4.36
N LEU A 66 8.63 -35.56 -3.68
CA LEU A 66 8.24 -35.97 -2.33
C LEU A 66 8.32 -34.81 -1.33
N SER A 67 9.32 -33.94 -1.46
CA SER A 67 9.47 -32.74 -0.61
C SER A 67 8.56 -31.59 -1.04
N ALA A 68 8.24 -31.46 -2.32
CA ALA A 68 7.46 -30.33 -2.82
C ALA A 68 5.93 -30.54 -2.82
N ILE A 69 5.45 -31.77 -3.02
CA ILE A 69 4.02 -32.11 -3.05
C ILE A 69 3.30 -31.71 -1.75
N PRO A 70 3.83 -31.98 -0.54
CA PRO A 70 3.16 -31.59 0.70
C PRO A 70 2.96 -30.08 0.85
N ASN A 71 3.78 -29.27 0.17
CA ASN A 71 3.72 -27.81 0.22
C ASN A 71 2.73 -27.22 -0.81
N VAL A 72 2.05 -28.05 -1.60
CA VAL A 72 1.05 -27.58 -2.56
C VAL A 72 -0.23 -27.21 -1.82
N VAL A 73 -0.70 -25.98 -2.05
CA VAL A 73 -1.99 -25.50 -1.53
C VAL A 73 -3.11 -26.23 -2.27
N VAL A 74 -3.86 -27.07 -1.54
CA VAL A 74 -4.96 -27.87 -2.12
C VAL A 74 -6.27 -27.09 -2.19
N ALA A 75 -6.52 -26.21 -1.22
CA ALA A 75 -7.71 -25.35 -1.12
C ALA A 75 -7.40 -24.09 -0.30
N GLY A 76 -8.17 -23.04 -0.55
CA GLY A 76 -8.02 -21.74 0.09
C GLY A 76 -7.14 -20.77 -0.70
N LEU A 77 -6.82 -19.63 -0.08
CA LEU A 77 -6.04 -18.57 -0.69
C LEU A 77 -4.54 -18.76 -0.36
N PRO A 78 -3.65 -18.77 -1.37
CA PRO A 78 -2.23 -19.06 -1.14
C PRO A 78 -1.48 -17.95 -0.38
N GLN A 79 -2.06 -16.74 -0.33
CA GLN A 79 -1.48 -15.57 0.32
C GLN A 79 -1.86 -15.43 1.80
N VAL A 80 -2.75 -16.30 2.30
CA VAL A 80 -3.23 -16.30 3.68
C VAL A 80 -2.45 -17.31 4.50
N SER A 81 -1.82 -16.86 5.60
CA SER A 81 -1.05 -17.72 6.50
C SER A 81 -1.93 -18.44 7.51
N ARG A 82 -2.85 -17.70 8.15
CA ARG A 82 -3.78 -18.23 9.15
C ARG A 82 -5.05 -17.38 9.22
N ALA A 83 -6.11 -17.99 9.71
CA ALA A 83 -7.34 -17.28 10.08
C ALA A 83 -7.77 -17.69 11.48
N VAL A 84 -8.22 -16.72 12.27
CA VAL A 84 -8.67 -16.91 13.65
C VAL A 84 -10.08 -16.34 13.78
N ILE A 85 -10.95 -17.08 14.45
CA ILE A 85 -12.31 -16.61 14.74
C ILE A 85 -12.26 -15.86 16.07
N ALA A 86 -12.58 -14.57 16.03
CA ALA A 86 -12.77 -13.73 17.20
C ALA A 86 -14.27 -13.58 17.48
N VAL A 87 -14.65 -13.65 18.76
CA VAL A 87 -16.03 -13.38 19.19
C VAL A 87 -16.11 -11.91 19.59
N ASP A 88 -17.09 -11.21 19.03
CA ASP A 88 -17.42 -9.83 19.41
C ASP A 88 -18.67 -9.84 20.28
N ASP A 89 -18.46 -9.62 21.58
CA ASP A 89 -19.48 -9.56 22.62
C ASP A 89 -20.08 -8.15 22.80
N ALA A 90 -19.66 -7.15 22.01
CA ALA A 90 -20.10 -5.77 22.18
C ALA A 90 -21.59 -5.54 21.84
N HIS A 91 -22.19 -6.41 21.03
CA HIS A 91 -23.59 -6.35 20.65
C HIS A 91 -24.26 -7.69 20.96
N GLY A 92 -25.47 -7.70 21.53
CA GLY A 92 -26.28 -8.90 21.61
C GLY A 92 -27.08 -9.08 20.33
N PRO A 93 -27.07 -10.23 19.63
CA PRO A 93 -26.37 -11.51 19.88
C PRO A 93 -24.87 -11.50 19.51
N PRO A 94 -24.04 -12.39 20.11
CA PRO A 94 -22.60 -12.44 19.85
C PRO A 94 -22.33 -12.65 18.37
N THR A 95 -21.51 -11.77 17.79
CA THR A 95 -21.14 -11.86 16.38
C THR A 95 -19.74 -12.41 16.24
N TYR A 96 -19.53 -13.30 15.26
CA TYR A 96 -18.22 -13.85 14.97
C TYR A 96 -17.53 -13.00 13.91
N LYS A 97 -16.30 -12.57 14.20
CA LYS A 97 -15.41 -11.88 13.28
C LYS A 97 -14.28 -12.82 12.87
N LEU A 98 -13.96 -12.85 11.58
CA LEU A 98 -12.82 -13.60 11.07
C LEU A 98 -11.61 -12.68 10.95
N CYS A 99 -10.57 -12.93 11.73
CA CYS A 99 -9.30 -12.24 11.65
C CYS A 99 -8.35 -13.06 10.77
N VAL A 100 -8.09 -12.57 9.56
CA VAL A 100 -7.21 -13.22 8.58
C VAL A 100 -5.84 -12.57 8.62
N GLU A 101 -4.79 -13.38 8.78
CA GLU A 101 -3.41 -12.94 8.61
C GLU A 101 -2.94 -13.35 7.21
N GLY A 102 -2.51 -12.37 6.42
CA GLY A 102 -2.02 -12.60 5.07
C GLY A 102 -2.28 -11.41 4.15
N TYR A 103 -2.17 -11.67 2.86
CA TYR A 103 -2.46 -10.72 1.78
C TYR A 103 -3.58 -11.25 0.88
N GLY A 104 -4.13 -10.41 0.02
CA GLY A 104 -5.20 -10.74 -0.91
C GLY A 104 -6.59 -10.27 -0.45
N LEU A 105 -6.72 -9.01 0.00
CA LEU A 105 -8.00 -8.41 0.42
C LEU A 105 -9.11 -8.64 -0.62
N ARG A 106 -8.82 -8.47 -1.91
CA ARG A 106 -9.78 -8.68 -3.00
C ARG A 106 -10.36 -10.10 -3.00
N ASP A 107 -9.51 -11.10 -2.84
CA ASP A 107 -9.92 -12.51 -2.88
C ASP A 107 -10.70 -12.89 -1.61
N VAL A 108 -10.29 -12.36 -0.46
CA VAL A 108 -11.01 -12.53 0.81
C VAL A 108 -12.40 -11.90 0.73
N MET A 109 -12.54 -10.71 0.16
CA MET A 109 -13.83 -10.04 -0.04
C MET A 109 -14.75 -10.80 -1.01
N ALA A 110 -14.18 -11.52 -1.98
CA ALA A 110 -14.94 -12.30 -2.96
C ALA A 110 -15.31 -13.71 -2.46
N THR A 111 -14.79 -14.14 -1.31
CA THR A 111 -15.06 -15.47 -0.77
C THR A 111 -16.51 -15.57 -0.29
N TYR A 112 -17.19 -16.65 -0.67
CA TYR A 112 -18.58 -16.89 -0.29
C TYR A 112 -18.75 -16.94 1.24
N GLY A 113 -19.78 -16.26 1.76
CA GLY A 113 -20.03 -16.13 3.20
C GLY A 113 -19.33 -14.94 3.87
N VAL A 114 -18.39 -14.26 3.20
CA VAL A 114 -17.75 -13.04 3.71
C VAL A 114 -18.49 -11.80 3.21
N VAL A 115 -18.87 -10.91 4.12
CA VAL A 115 -19.49 -9.62 3.76
C VAL A 115 -18.40 -8.61 3.40
N GLY A 116 -18.02 -8.58 2.12
CA GLY A 116 -16.95 -7.71 1.61
C GLY A 116 -17.10 -6.22 1.95
N ALA A 117 -18.33 -5.71 2.04
CA ALA A 117 -18.61 -4.30 2.38
C ALA A 117 -18.14 -3.89 3.79
N ARG A 118 -17.95 -4.86 4.70
CA ARG A 118 -17.48 -4.62 6.07
C ARG A 118 -16.06 -5.12 6.31
N THR A 119 -15.43 -5.74 5.32
CA THR A 119 -14.05 -6.23 5.41
C THR A 119 -13.07 -5.05 5.35
N LYS A 120 -12.07 -5.06 6.22
CA LYS A 120 -11.00 -4.05 6.28
C LYS A 120 -9.65 -4.75 6.19
N SER A 121 -8.62 -4.01 5.75
CA SER A 121 -7.22 -4.42 5.78
C SER A 121 -6.41 -3.29 6.41
N ASN A 122 -5.38 -3.66 7.16
CA ASN A 122 -4.40 -2.75 7.73
C ASN A 122 -3.35 -2.29 6.69
N ASN A 123 -3.21 -3.02 5.58
CA ASN A 123 -2.26 -2.66 4.54
C ASN A 123 -2.85 -1.60 3.59
N ILE A 124 -2.41 -0.35 3.77
CA ILE A 124 -2.86 0.81 2.98
C ILE A 124 -2.66 0.61 1.47
N LEU A 125 -1.53 0.02 1.05
CA LEU A 125 -1.23 -0.16 -0.38
C LEU A 125 -2.15 -1.20 -1.02
N GLU A 126 -2.51 -2.24 -0.28
CA GLU A 126 -3.47 -3.25 -0.74
C GLU A 126 -4.89 -2.67 -0.85
N VAL A 127 -5.29 -1.85 0.12
CA VAL A 127 -6.56 -1.11 0.09
C VAL A 127 -6.59 -0.16 -1.11
N TYR A 128 -5.50 0.55 -1.38
CA TYR A 128 -5.38 1.42 -2.55
C TYR A 128 -5.61 0.68 -3.87
N VAL A 129 -4.99 -0.49 -4.04
CA VAL A 129 -5.14 -1.31 -5.25
C VAL A 129 -6.55 -1.90 -5.39
N THR A 130 -7.20 -2.22 -4.28
CA THR A 130 -8.50 -2.93 -4.28
C THR A 130 -9.69 -1.97 -4.30
N LEU A 131 -9.65 -0.90 -3.50
CA LEU A 131 -10.77 0.00 -3.22
C LEU A 131 -10.50 1.45 -3.67
N GLY A 132 -9.26 1.80 -4.02
CA GLY A 132 -8.89 3.13 -4.51
C GLY A 132 -8.40 4.09 -3.44
N ILE A 133 -8.16 5.34 -3.86
CA ILE A 133 -7.40 6.33 -3.07
C ILE A 133 -8.14 6.86 -1.84
N GLU A 134 -9.45 7.11 -1.92
CA GLU A 134 -10.23 7.61 -0.77
C GLU A 134 -10.42 6.55 0.33
N ALA A 135 -10.53 5.28 -0.07
CA ALA A 135 -10.52 4.17 0.88
C ALA A 135 -9.17 4.09 1.59
N ALA A 136 -8.06 4.18 0.83
CA ALA A 136 -6.72 4.19 1.40
C ALA A 136 -6.49 5.38 2.35
N ARG A 137 -6.96 6.58 1.99
CA ARG A 137 -6.93 7.78 2.85
C ARG A 137 -7.64 7.54 4.18
N THR A 138 -8.83 6.95 4.12
CA THR A 138 -9.62 6.63 5.32
C THR A 138 -8.92 5.55 6.17
N THR A 139 -8.30 4.55 5.54
CA THR A 139 -7.49 3.55 6.25
C THR A 139 -6.30 4.18 6.95
N ILE A 140 -5.55 5.09 6.32
CA ILE A 140 -4.45 5.83 6.98
C ILE A 140 -4.96 6.55 8.23
N MET A 141 -6.11 7.22 8.14
CA MET A 141 -6.69 7.94 9.27
C MET A 141 -7.05 6.99 10.42
N ASN A 142 -7.71 5.87 10.12
CA ASN A 142 -8.12 4.90 11.13
C ASN A 142 -6.92 4.23 11.79
N GLU A 143 -5.95 3.74 11.02
CA GLU A 143 -4.77 3.04 11.57
C GLU A 143 -3.93 3.95 12.47
N ILE A 144 -3.75 5.23 12.09
CA ILE A 144 -3.03 6.19 12.96
C ILE A 144 -3.81 6.45 14.24
N THR A 145 -5.14 6.60 14.15
CA THR A 145 -5.99 6.85 15.32
C THR A 145 -5.97 5.65 16.26
N ASP A 146 -6.15 4.43 15.73
CA ASP A 146 -6.16 3.19 16.50
C ASP A 146 -4.83 2.96 17.25
N VAL A 147 -3.69 3.26 16.62
CA VAL A 147 -2.37 3.15 17.27
C VAL A 147 -2.19 4.22 18.36
N MET A 148 -2.62 5.46 18.11
CA MET A 148 -2.48 6.55 19.08
C MET A 148 -3.35 6.31 20.33
N GLU A 149 -4.61 5.92 20.11
CA GLU A 149 -5.56 5.58 21.17
C GLU A 149 -5.09 4.36 21.98
N GLY A 150 -4.48 3.36 21.32
CA GLY A 150 -3.88 2.20 21.99
C GLY A 150 -2.75 2.55 22.97
N HIS A 151 -2.10 3.71 22.80
CA HIS A 151 -1.08 4.24 23.72
C HIS A 151 -1.62 5.34 24.65
N GLY A 152 -2.93 5.59 24.67
CA GLY A 152 -3.56 6.64 25.49
C GLY A 152 -3.27 8.06 25.01
N MET A 153 -2.83 8.23 23.76
CA MET A 153 -2.60 9.55 23.16
C MET A 153 -3.85 10.01 22.40
N SER A 154 -4.38 11.17 22.78
CA SER A 154 -5.48 11.80 22.05
C SER A 154 -4.94 12.88 21.11
N VAL A 155 -5.16 12.71 19.80
CA VAL A 155 -4.82 13.71 18.78
C VAL A 155 -6.12 14.16 18.11
N ASP A 156 -6.30 15.48 17.90
CA ASP A 156 -7.46 15.99 17.15
C ASP A 156 -7.45 15.45 15.72
N HIS A 157 -8.61 14.95 15.27
CA HIS A 157 -8.78 14.31 13.97
C HIS A 157 -8.35 15.21 12.79
N ARG A 158 -8.36 16.54 12.97
CA ARG A 158 -7.95 17.50 11.94
C ARG A 158 -6.48 17.36 11.55
N HIS A 159 -5.60 17.02 12.49
CA HIS A 159 -4.18 16.80 12.19
C HIS A 159 -3.96 15.54 11.35
N ILE A 160 -4.62 14.45 11.74
CA ILE A 160 -4.53 13.15 11.04
C ILE A 160 -5.16 13.28 9.65
N MET A 161 -6.29 13.98 9.54
CA MET A 161 -6.96 14.25 8.26
C MET A 161 -6.05 15.02 7.30
N LEU A 162 -5.36 16.07 7.78
CA LEU A 162 -4.44 16.84 6.96
C LEU A 162 -3.26 15.99 6.47
N LEU A 163 -2.68 15.17 7.35
CA LEU A 163 -1.60 14.25 7.01
C LEU A 163 -2.03 13.24 5.94
N ALA A 164 -3.17 12.59 6.13
CA ALA A 164 -3.70 11.61 5.17
C ALA A 164 -4.00 12.26 3.82
N SER A 165 -4.64 13.45 3.82
CA SER A 165 -4.87 14.23 2.61
C SER A 165 -3.59 14.62 1.89
N GLN A 166 -2.54 15.00 2.63
CA GLN A 166 -1.25 15.33 2.03
C GLN A 166 -0.66 14.09 1.33
N MET A 167 -0.68 12.92 2.00
CA MET A 167 -0.16 11.66 1.46
C MET A 167 -0.92 11.15 0.22
N THR A 168 -2.20 11.50 0.06
CA THR A 168 -3.05 11.01 -1.06
C THR A 168 -3.40 12.07 -2.11
N SER A 169 -2.94 13.31 -1.95
CA SER A 169 -3.31 14.45 -2.79
C SER A 169 -3.00 14.31 -4.28
N ARG A 170 -1.96 13.54 -4.64
CA ARG A 170 -1.51 13.34 -6.04
C ARG A 170 -2.21 12.16 -6.74
N GLY A 171 -3.17 11.51 -6.09
CA GLY A 171 -3.90 10.35 -6.65
C GLY A 171 -3.21 9.00 -6.45
N GLU A 172 -2.02 8.97 -5.87
CA GLU A 172 -1.33 7.77 -5.40
C GLU A 172 -0.95 7.94 -3.92
N VAL A 173 -0.75 6.84 -3.20
CA VAL A 173 -0.32 6.88 -1.79
C VAL A 173 1.19 7.13 -1.74
N LEU A 174 1.57 8.35 -1.35
CA LEU A 174 2.96 8.77 -1.21
C LEU A 174 3.40 8.72 0.24
N GLY A 175 4.46 7.97 0.53
CA GLY A 175 5.09 7.95 1.85
C GLY A 175 5.89 9.23 2.13
N ILE A 176 5.99 9.61 3.41
CA ILE A 176 6.84 10.73 3.85
C ILE A 176 8.29 10.27 3.93
N THR A 177 8.88 9.96 2.77
CA THR A 177 10.26 9.51 2.58
C THR A 177 10.88 10.29 1.42
N ARG A 178 12.20 10.23 1.22
CA ARG A 178 12.87 10.94 0.10
C ARG A 178 12.22 10.71 -1.27
N HIS A 179 11.79 9.47 -1.57
CA HIS A 179 11.20 9.14 -2.86
C HIS A 179 9.77 9.67 -2.99
N GLY A 180 9.02 9.70 -1.88
CA GLY A 180 7.68 10.28 -1.88
C GLY A 180 7.72 11.81 -1.91
N LEU A 181 8.61 12.45 -1.15
CA LEU A 181 8.79 13.91 -1.18
C LEU A 181 9.22 14.41 -2.55
N ALA A 182 10.13 13.71 -3.23
CA ALA A 182 10.56 14.02 -4.60
C ALA A 182 9.40 13.99 -5.62
N LYS A 183 8.35 13.21 -5.37
CA LYS A 183 7.13 13.21 -6.19
C LYS A 183 6.12 14.28 -5.77
N MET A 184 6.16 14.73 -4.52
CA MET A 184 5.21 15.73 -3.98
C MET A 184 5.63 17.16 -4.28
N ARG A 185 6.92 17.47 -4.13
CA ARG A 185 7.51 18.81 -4.20
C ARG A 185 8.37 18.95 -5.46
N GLU A 186 8.27 20.11 -6.08
CA GLU A 186 9.00 20.42 -7.32
C GLU A 186 10.24 21.31 -7.07
N SER A 187 10.36 21.93 -5.87
CA SER A 187 11.51 22.79 -5.51
C SER A 187 12.78 21.97 -5.26
N VAL A 188 13.83 22.31 -6.00
CA VAL A 188 15.15 21.68 -5.90
C VAL A 188 15.80 21.99 -4.55
N PHE A 189 15.72 23.24 -4.09
CA PHE A 189 16.28 23.63 -2.79
C PHE A 189 15.58 22.92 -1.63
N ASN A 190 14.26 22.74 -1.73
CA ASN A 190 13.50 22.00 -0.74
C ASN A 190 13.95 20.54 -0.67
N LEU A 191 14.06 19.87 -1.82
CA LEU A 191 14.51 18.47 -1.90
C LEU A 191 15.96 18.30 -1.44
N ALA A 192 16.86 19.17 -1.89
CA ALA A 192 18.27 19.16 -1.53
C ALA A 192 18.51 19.40 -0.03
N SER A 193 17.61 20.12 0.65
CA SER A 193 17.67 20.35 2.09
C SER A 193 17.22 19.15 2.95
N PHE A 194 16.52 18.17 2.36
CA PHE A 194 16.02 17.00 3.09
C PHE A 194 17.04 15.85 3.09
N GLU A 195 17.32 15.27 1.92
CA GLU A 195 18.29 14.17 1.73
C GLU A 195 18.90 14.26 0.32
N LYS A 196 20.04 13.60 0.08
CA LYS A 196 20.70 13.51 -1.24
C LYS A 196 20.95 14.87 -1.91
N THR A 197 21.49 15.81 -1.16
CA THR A 197 21.74 17.19 -1.60
C THR A 197 22.51 17.28 -2.92
N ALA A 198 23.61 16.54 -3.05
CA ALA A 198 24.46 16.60 -4.25
C ALA A 198 23.73 16.07 -5.49
N ASP A 199 23.08 14.91 -5.40
CA ASP A 199 22.32 14.30 -6.49
C ASP A 199 21.27 15.28 -7.04
N HIS A 200 20.45 15.88 -6.16
CA HIS A 200 19.41 16.82 -6.56
C HIS A 200 19.94 18.08 -7.25
N LEU A 201 21.08 18.61 -6.79
CA LEU A 201 21.69 19.80 -7.39
C LEU A 201 22.35 19.48 -8.74
N PHE A 202 23.02 18.34 -8.87
CA PHE A 202 23.60 17.92 -10.15
C PHE A 202 22.54 17.60 -11.18
N ASP A 203 21.48 16.90 -10.80
CA ASP A 203 20.35 16.60 -11.69
C ASP A 203 19.67 17.90 -12.15
N ALA A 204 19.40 18.82 -11.23
CA ALA A 204 18.82 20.12 -11.57
C ALA A 204 19.72 20.93 -12.51
N ALA A 205 21.04 20.94 -12.28
CA ALA A 205 21.99 21.61 -13.17
C ALA A 205 22.08 20.94 -14.55
N TYR A 206 22.03 19.61 -14.61
CA TYR A 206 22.06 18.84 -15.85
C TYR A 206 20.81 19.06 -16.69
N TYR A 207 19.62 19.04 -16.07
CA TYR A 207 18.34 19.27 -16.74
C TYR A 207 18.00 20.76 -16.92
N GLY A 208 18.77 21.67 -16.34
CA GLY A 208 18.51 23.12 -16.39
C GLY A 208 17.21 23.51 -15.68
N GLN A 209 16.87 22.83 -14.59
CA GLN A 209 15.62 23.04 -13.86
C GLN A 209 15.61 24.41 -13.15
N THR A 210 14.50 25.14 -13.26
CA THR A 210 14.29 26.40 -12.55
C THR A 210 13.40 26.18 -11.32
N ASP A 211 13.72 26.86 -10.22
CA ASP A 211 12.96 26.80 -8.97
C ASP A 211 12.18 28.11 -8.78
N SER A 212 10.90 28.02 -8.42
CA SER A 212 10.03 29.20 -8.27
C SER A 212 10.22 29.93 -6.93
N ILE A 213 10.92 29.33 -5.96
CA ILE A 213 11.20 29.94 -4.66
C ILE A 213 9.91 30.31 -3.89
N ASP A 214 8.90 29.45 -3.95
CA ASP A 214 7.60 29.72 -3.32
C ASP A 214 7.44 29.09 -1.94
N GLY A 215 8.09 27.95 -1.70
CA GLY A 215 8.04 27.28 -0.42
C GLY A 215 8.87 27.95 0.67
N VAL A 216 8.62 27.51 1.89
CA VAL A 216 9.18 28.13 3.10
C VAL A 216 10.68 27.87 3.19
N SER A 217 11.14 26.65 2.90
CA SER A 217 12.55 26.26 3.05
C SER A 217 13.46 27.07 2.13
N GLU A 218 13.11 27.15 0.86
CA GLU A 218 13.88 27.83 -0.17
C GLU A 218 13.92 29.35 0.02
N ARG A 219 12.83 29.97 0.51
CA ARG A 219 12.82 31.39 0.89
C ARG A 219 13.71 31.69 2.08
N ILE A 220 13.71 30.82 3.10
CA ILE A 220 14.60 30.98 4.26
C ILE A 220 16.06 30.86 3.83
N ILE A 221 16.41 29.90 2.96
CA ILE A 221 17.77 29.72 2.44
C ILE A 221 18.26 31.00 1.73
N LEU A 222 17.39 31.67 0.98
CA LEU A 222 17.71 32.90 0.23
C LEU A 222 17.52 34.19 1.05
N GLY A 223 17.13 34.10 2.32
CA GLY A 223 16.92 35.27 3.19
C GLY A 223 15.68 36.10 2.85
N MET A 224 14.68 35.50 2.20
CA MET A 224 13.41 36.15 1.85
C MET A 224 12.29 35.81 2.86
N PRO A 225 11.32 36.70 3.08
CA PRO A 225 10.15 36.40 3.92
C PRO A 225 9.30 35.26 3.35
N ALA A 226 8.96 34.27 4.18
CA ALA A 226 8.11 33.15 3.81
C ALA A 226 6.67 33.61 3.48
N ALA A 227 6.04 33.02 2.46
CA ALA A 227 4.68 33.35 2.01
C ALA A 227 3.55 32.78 2.90
N ILE A 228 3.79 32.65 4.20
CA ILE A 228 2.81 32.15 5.17
C ILE A 228 2.73 33.10 6.37
N GLY A 229 1.63 33.06 7.12
CA GLY A 229 1.42 33.95 8.26
C GLY A 229 1.42 35.43 7.86
N THR A 230 2.33 36.22 8.43
CA THR A 230 2.45 37.66 8.17
C THR A 230 2.92 37.99 6.74
N GLY A 231 3.60 37.06 6.08
CA GLY A 231 4.06 37.24 4.70
C GLY A 231 2.99 36.97 3.63
N LEU A 232 1.77 36.57 4.03
CA LEU A 232 0.68 36.24 3.10
C LEU A 232 0.08 37.48 2.42
N PHE A 233 0.14 38.64 3.07
CA PHE A 233 -0.40 39.89 2.55
C PHE A 233 0.69 40.96 2.47
N LYS A 234 0.45 41.98 1.65
CA LYS A 234 1.29 43.18 1.56
C LYS A 234 0.54 44.36 2.13
N LEU A 235 1.28 45.27 2.74
CA LEU A 235 0.74 46.54 3.20
C LEU A 235 0.91 47.58 2.11
N ILE A 236 -0.17 48.30 1.81
CA ILE A 236 -0.16 49.45 0.91
C ILE A 236 -0.44 50.67 1.76
N HIS A 237 0.36 51.71 1.60
CA HIS A 237 0.14 52.96 2.29
C HIS A 237 -1.07 53.71 1.71
N ASN A 238 -1.95 54.21 2.58
CA ASN A 238 -3.12 54.97 2.15
C ASN A 238 -2.74 56.44 1.89
N HIS A 239 -2.51 56.80 0.64
CA HIS A 239 -2.08 58.14 0.24
C HIS A 239 -3.19 59.20 0.26
N THR A 240 -4.46 58.85 0.49
CA THR A 240 -5.58 59.81 0.39
C THR A 240 -5.54 60.92 1.44
N GLU A 241 -4.84 60.70 2.56
CA GLU A 241 -4.66 61.70 3.63
C GLU A 241 -3.36 62.49 3.49
N THR A 242 -2.48 62.11 2.57
CA THR A 242 -1.21 62.79 2.34
C THR A 242 -1.39 63.85 1.26
N LYS A 243 -1.49 65.13 1.64
CA LYS A 243 -1.36 66.23 0.69
C LYS A 243 0.04 66.16 0.10
N LEU A 244 0.14 65.87 -1.20
CA LEU A 244 1.38 66.08 -1.94
C LEU A 244 1.64 67.59 -1.92
N ASP A 245 2.85 68.00 -1.55
CA ASP A 245 3.26 69.39 -1.67
C ASP A 245 3.09 69.84 -3.13
N GLU A 246 2.55 71.03 -3.33
CA GLU A 246 2.41 71.61 -4.67
C GLU A 246 3.80 71.67 -5.32
N MET A 247 3.90 71.17 -6.56
CA MET A 247 5.14 71.25 -7.32
C MET A 247 5.51 72.72 -7.53
N VAL A 248 6.48 73.21 -6.78
CA VAL A 248 7.07 74.53 -6.99
C VAL A 248 7.78 74.50 -8.34
N GLU A 249 7.43 75.42 -9.25
CA GLU A 249 8.12 75.56 -10.53
C GLU A 249 9.64 75.75 -10.28
N PRO A 250 10.51 75.01 -10.99
CA PRO A 250 11.94 75.15 -10.81
C PRO A 250 12.35 76.60 -11.11
N ILE A 251 13.12 77.19 -10.18
CA ILE A 251 13.53 78.61 -10.18
C ILE A 251 14.27 79.00 -11.48
N PHE A 252 14.81 78.02 -12.20
CA PHE A 252 15.47 78.23 -13.48
C PHE A 252 14.65 77.62 -14.61
N ASN A 253 13.91 78.47 -15.33
CA ASN A 253 13.51 78.16 -16.71
C ASN A 253 14.78 78.19 -17.57
N THR A 254 15.26 77.02 -17.99
CA THR A 254 16.25 76.91 -19.07
C THR A 254 15.62 77.40 -20.37
N THR A 255 15.85 78.67 -20.70
CA THR A 255 15.90 79.16 -22.10
C THR A 255 17.13 78.65 -22.81
#